data_AF-A0A3D3GGZ7-F1
#
_entry.id   AF-A0A3D3GGZ7-F1
#
_cell.length_a   1.000
_cell.length_b   1.000
_cell.length_c   1.000
_cell.angle_alpha   90.00
_cell.angle_beta   90.00
_cell.angle_gamma   90.00
#
_symmetry.space_group_name_H-M   'P 1'
#
loop_
_entity.id
_entity.type
_entity.pdbx_description
1 polymer ?
#
loop_
_entity_poly.entity_id
_entity_poly.type
_entity_poly.pdbx_seq_one_letter_code
_entity_poly.pdbx_strand_id
1 'polypeptide(L)'
;MSQPTKPPQKPSAATPAAAPAKPTLSPEAELSGRIKEIEARLLVLNGEIKVLKGKLSNRDPLLAHKLKKENELLKGRIGKLEQALAALLADSFKPRQPDESNIQLDVMRRAAVEYFKKANVAPELWKNIES
;
A
#
# COMPACT_ATOMS: atom_id res chain seq x y z
N MET A 1 -78.93 25.47 60.48
CA MET A 1 -79.72 24.40 61.11
C MET A 1 -79.40 23.12 60.33
N SER A 2 -78.70 22.13 60.90
CA SER A 2 -79.18 21.13 61.88
C SER A 2 -80.00 20.04 61.18
N GLN A 3 -79.48 18.82 60.93
CA GLN A 3 -79.20 17.66 61.83
C GLN A 3 -80.10 16.48 61.37
N PRO A 4 -80.00 15.22 61.87
CA PRO A 4 -78.99 14.58 62.75
C PRO A 4 -77.92 13.77 61.93
N THR A 5 -77.48 12.50 62.07
CA THR A 5 -77.82 11.30 62.91
C THR A 5 -76.60 10.32 63.05
N LYS A 6 -76.84 9.00 63.16
CA LYS A 6 -75.94 7.88 63.56
C LYS A 6 -76.70 6.54 63.32
N PRO A 7 -76.15 5.32 63.54
CA PRO A 7 -74.76 4.79 63.53
C PRO A 7 -74.68 3.50 62.65
N PRO A 8 -73.91 2.42 62.97
CA PRO A 8 -72.46 2.24 62.85
C PRO A 8 -72.04 1.04 61.97
N GLN A 9 -70.74 0.93 61.61
CA GLN A 9 -70.04 -0.38 61.51
C GLN A 9 -68.51 -0.23 61.48
N LYS A 10 -67.78 -1.26 61.96
CA LYS A 10 -66.32 -1.42 61.83
C LYS A 10 -66.01 -2.61 60.93
N PRO A 11 -65.25 -2.43 59.85
CA PRO A 11 -64.23 -3.37 59.40
C PRO A 11 -62.94 -3.04 60.19
N SER A 12 -62.41 -3.94 61.01
CA SER A 12 -61.59 -5.10 60.62
C SER A 12 -60.26 -4.67 59.98
N ALA A 13 -59.14 -5.07 60.61
CA ALA A 13 -57.80 -4.66 60.19
C ALA A 13 -57.39 -5.36 58.91
N ALA A 14 -57.31 -4.62 57.80
CA ALA A 14 -56.79 -5.12 56.55
C ALA A 14 -55.26 -5.26 56.64
N THR A 15 -54.77 -6.50 56.71
CA THR A 15 -53.36 -6.82 56.48
C THR A 15 -52.91 -6.23 55.13
N PRO A 16 -51.76 -5.54 55.06
CA PRO A 16 -51.22 -5.08 53.77
C PRO A 16 -51.02 -6.27 52.84
N ALA A 17 -51.76 -6.30 51.72
CA ALA A 17 -51.60 -7.33 50.71
C ALA A 17 -50.18 -7.26 50.14
N ALA A 18 -49.47 -8.39 50.12
CA ALA A 18 -48.13 -8.46 49.57
C ALA A 18 -48.15 -8.05 48.09
N ALA A 19 -47.25 -7.14 47.70
CA ALA A 19 -47.09 -6.74 46.30
C ALA A 19 -46.73 -7.98 45.45
N PRO A 20 -47.27 -8.11 44.21
CA PRO A 20 -47.00 -9.27 43.38
C PRO A 20 -45.50 -9.37 43.10
N ALA A 21 -44.90 -10.50 43.50
CA ALA A 21 -43.49 -10.77 43.26
C ALA A 21 -43.20 -10.76 41.76
N LYS A 22 -42.16 -10.02 41.35
CA LYS A 22 -41.65 -10.11 39.97
C LYS A 22 -41.22 -11.56 39.71
N PRO A 23 -41.53 -12.14 38.55
CA PRO A 23 -41.11 -13.50 38.23
C PRO A 23 -39.58 -13.57 38.19
N THR A 24 -38.99 -14.24 39.16
CA THR A 24 -37.56 -14.57 39.17
C THR A 24 -37.31 -15.63 38.10
N LEU A 25 -36.67 -15.22 37.00
CA LEU A 25 -36.15 -16.13 35.99
C LEU A 25 -35.22 -17.16 36.65
N SER A 26 -35.25 -18.42 36.21
CA SER A 26 -34.29 -19.41 36.71
C SER A 26 -32.87 -19.07 36.23
N PRO A 27 -31.82 -19.46 36.96
CA PRO A 27 -30.43 -19.25 36.53
C PRO A 27 -30.15 -19.84 35.13
N GLU A 28 -30.81 -20.95 34.79
CA GLU A 28 -30.73 -21.60 33.48
C GLU A 28 -31.34 -20.75 32.35
N ALA A 29 -32.44 -20.03 32.63
CA ALA A 29 -33.05 -19.11 31.68
C ALA A 29 -32.15 -17.90 31.39
N GLU A 30 -31.49 -17.34 32.42
CA GLU A 30 -30.47 -16.31 32.22
C GLU A 30 -29.26 -16.82 31.43
N LEU A 31 -28.75 -18.02 31.76
CA LEU A 31 -27.64 -18.63 31.04
C LEU A 31 -28.00 -18.88 29.57
N SER A 32 -29.19 -19.41 29.27
CA SER A 32 -29.68 -19.60 27.90
C SER A 32 -29.80 -18.27 27.14
N GLY A 33 -30.24 -17.20 27.81
CA GLY A 33 -30.27 -15.84 27.24
C GLY A 33 -28.87 -15.33 26.87
N ARG A 34 -27.91 -15.43 27.80
CA ARG A 34 -26.52 -15.02 27.59
C ARG A 34 -25.83 -15.83 26.48
N ILE A 35 -26.08 -17.13 26.39
CA ILE A 35 -25.56 -17.99 25.31
C ILE A 35 -26.06 -17.50 23.95
N LYS A 36 -27.38 -17.30 23.79
CA LYS A 36 -27.97 -16.79 22.53
C LYS A 36 -27.43 -15.41 22.13
N GLU A 37 -27.16 -14.55 23.11
CA GLU A 37 -26.56 -13.24 22.86
C GLU A 37 -25.10 -13.37 22.37
N ILE A 38 -24.33 -14.29 22.95
CA ILE A 38 -22.96 -14.61 22.51
C ILE A 38 -22.96 -15.22 21.10
N GLU A 39 -23.87 -16.14 20.80
CA GLU A 39 -24.06 -16.72 19.48
C GLU A 39 -24.37 -15.64 18.43
N ALA A 40 -25.29 -14.72 18.72
CA ALA A 40 -25.63 -13.61 17.84
C ALA A 40 -24.43 -12.67 17.60
N ARG A 41 -23.67 -12.32 18.66
CA ARG A 41 -22.45 -11.51 18.58
C ARG A 41 -21.36 -12.19 17.73
N LEU A 42 -21.16 -13.51 17.89
CA LEU A 42 -20.23 -14.30 17.07
C LEU A 42 -20.64 -14.32 15.59
N LEU A 43 -21.94 -14.42 15.29
CA LEU A 43 -22.46 -14.41 13.92
C LEU A 43 -22.20 -13.07 13.23
N VAL A 44 -22.40 -11.95 13.93
CA VAL A 44 -22.07 -10.59 13.44
C VAL A 44 -20.56 -10.45 13.19
N LEU A 45 -19.71 -10.80 14.17
CA LEU A 45 -18.24 -10.73 14.05
C LEU A 45 -17.72 -11.56 12.86
N ASN A 46 -18.27 -12.75 12.62
CA ASN A 46 -17.90 -13.59 11.48
C ASN A 46 -18.30 -12.96 10.13
N GLY A 47 -19.43 -12.23 10.10
CA GLY A 47 -19.82 -11.38 8.98
C GLY A 47 -18.85 -10.23 8.72
N GLU A 48 -18.45 -9.50 9.77
CA GLU A 48 -17.46 -8.42 9.69
C GLU A 48 -16.10 -8.92 9.20
N ILE A 49 -15.63 -10.06 9.71
CA ILE A 49 -14.38 -10.72 9.27
C ILE A 49 -14.44 -11.08 7.78
N LYS A 50 -15.57 -11.60 7.27
CA LYS A 50 -15.78 -11.82 5.83
C LYS A 50 -15.67 -10.53 5.01
N VAL A 51 -16.31 -9.45 5.46
CA VAL A 51 -16.27 -8.14 4.77
C VAL A 51 -14.85 -7.55 4.79
N LEU A 52 -14.13 -7.65 5.91
CA LEU A 52 -12.75 -7.18 6.03
C LEU A 52 -11.80 -8.00 5.15
N LYS A 53 -11.94 -9.33 5.10
CA LYS A 53 -11.16 -10.21 4.23
C LYS A 53 -11.39 -9.89 2.74
N GLY A 54 -12.63 -9.61 2.34
CA GLY A 54 -12.96 -9.14 0.99
C GLY A 54 -12.35 -7.77 0.66
N LYS A 55 -12.43 -6.80 1.60
CA LYS A 55 -11.80 -5.48 1.44
C LYS A 55 -10.28 -5.56 1.29
N LEU A 56 -9.62 -6.44 2.05
CA LEU A 56 -8.19 -6.69 1.96
C LEU A 56 -7.83 -7.33 0.61
N SER A 57 -8.51 -8.42 0.25
CA SER A 57 -8.28 -9.15 -1.01
C SER A 57 -8.55 -8.33 -2.28
N ASN A 58 -9.34 -7.26 -2.19
CA ASN A 58 -9.57 -6.32 -3.30
C ASN A 58 -8.58 -5.14 -3.30
N ARG A 59 -7.98 -4.80 -2.15
CA ARG A 59 -6.95 -3.76 -2.05
C ARG A 59 -5.63 -4.18 -2.68
N ASP A 60 -5.19 -5.42 -2.42
CA ASP A 60 -3.89 -5.90 -2.94
C ASP A 60 -3.81 -5.87 -4.48
N PRO A 61 -4.79 -6.38 -5.26
CA PRO A 61 -4.75 -6.29 -6.73
C PRO A 61 -4.77 -4.85 -7.25
N LEU A 62 -5.57 -3.96 -6.63
CA LEU A 62 -5.64 -2.55 -7.04
C LEU A 62 -4.33 -1.80 -6.76
N LEU A 63 -3.72 -2.02 -5.59
CA LEU A 63 -2.45 -1.41 -5.22
C LEU A 63 -1.31 -1.97 -6.06
N ALA A 64 -1.24 -3.30 -6.25
CA ALA A 64 -0.24 -3.95 -7.10
C ALA A 64 -0.35 -3.50 -8.56
N HIS A 65 -1.57 -3.33 -9.10
CA HIS A 65 -1.78 -2.80 -10.44
C HIS A 65 -1.34 -1.32 -10.56
N LYS A 66 -1.66 -0.49 -9.56
CA LYS A 66 -1.19 0.91 -9.50
C LYS A 66 0.34 0.98 -9.48
N LEU A 67 0.98 0.23 -8.58
CA LEU A 67 2.43 0.16 -8.44
C LEU A 67 3.11 -0.35 -9.72
N LYS A 68 2.55 -1.36 -10.40
CA LYS A 68 3.04 -1.79 -11.72
C LYS A 68 2.98 -0.65 -12.75
N LYS A 69 1.85 0.05 -12.85
CA LYS A 69 1.70 1.17 -13.80
C LYS A 69 2.64 2.34 -13.49
N GLU A 70 2.87 2.64 -12.22
CA GLU A 70 3.84 3.65 -11.78
C GLU A 70 5.29 3.21 -12.06
N ASN A 71 5.61 1.92 -11.87
CA ASN A 71 6.93 1.36 -12.17
C ASN A 71 7.27 1.39 -13.68
N GLU A 72 6.34 1.00 -14.56
CA GLU A 72 6.54 1.09 -16.02
C GLU A 72 6.67 2.56 -16.49
N LEU A 73 5.91 3.48 -15.89
CA LEU A 73 6.05 4.91 -16.17
C LEU A 73 7.42 5.45 -15.72
N LEU A 74 7.96 4.97 -14.59
CA LEU A 74 9.31 5.33 -14.14
C LEU A 74 10.41 4.75 -15.05
N LYS A 75 10.32 3.48 -15.46
CA LYS A 75 11.21 2.89 -16.47
C LYS A 75 11.22 3.70 -17.77
N GLY A 76 10.04 4.08 -18.27
CA GLY A 76 9.89 4.92 -19.46
C GLY A 76 10.45 6.35 -19.32
N ARG A 77 10.65 6.84 -18.08
CA ARG A 77 11.36 8.11 -17.81
C ARG A 77 12.87 7.90 -17.72
N ILE A 78 13.33 6.80 -17.11
CA ILE A 78 14.75 6.41 -17.06
C ILE A 78 15.32 6.24 -18.48
N GLY A 79 14.68 5.44 -19.33
CA GLY A 79 15.14 5.24 -20.72
C GLY A 79 15.24 6.52 -21.56
N LYS A 80 14.39 7.52 -21.29
CA LYS A 80 14.48 8.85 -21.93
C LYS A 80 15.64 9.69 -21.40
N LEU A 81 15.96 9.57 -20.10
CA LEU A 81 17.12 10.23 -19.50
C LEU A 81 18.43 9.58 -19.98
N GLU A 82 18.46 8.25 -20.12
CA GLU A 82 19.59 7.50 -20.69
C GLU A 82 19.84 7.91 -22.15
N GLN A 83 18.78 8.01 -22.97
CA GLN A 83 18.88 8.51 -24.35
C GLN A 83 19.38 9.96 -24.41
N ALA A 84 18.87 10.85 -23.54
CA ALA A 84 19.32 12.24 -23.48
C ALA A 84 20.79 12.37 -23.03
N LEU A 85 21.22 11.56 -22.06
CA LEU A 85 22.60 11.50 -21.59
C LEU A 85 23.53 10.96 -22.67
N ALA A 86 23.14 9.89 -23.37
CA ALA A 86 23.92 9.33 -24.48
C ALA A 86 24.06 10.34 -25.63
N ALA A 87 23.00 11.07 -25.97
CA ALA A 87 23.05 12.13 -26.97
C ALA A 87 23.97 13.29 -26.55
N LEU A 88 23.90 13.75 -25.28
CA LEU A 88 24.73 14.83 -24.76
C LEU A 88 26.20 14.42 -24.64
N LEU A 89 26.49 13.17 -24.27
CA LEU A 89 27.85 12.62 -24.31
C LEU A 89 28.38 12.57 -25.75
N ALA A 90 27.61 12.01 -26.68
CA ALA A 90 27.98 11.95 -28.10
C ALA A 90 28.19 13.34 -28.73
N ASP A 91 27.46 14.36 -28.27
CA ASP A 91 27.67 15.75 -28.68
C ASP A 91 28.92 16.37 -28.03
N SER A 92 29.20 16.05 -26.76
CA SER A 92 30.40 16.52 -26.05
C SER A 92 31.72 15.98 -26.61
N PHE A 93 31.69 14.81 -27.28
CA PHE A 93 32.84 14.23 -27.97
C PHE A 93 33.04 14.73 -29.41
N LYS A 94 32.13 15.57 -29.95
CA LYS A 94 32.35 16.19 -31.27
C LYS A 94 33.39 17.31 -31.17
N PRO A 95 34.40 17.33 -32.06
CA PRO A 95 35.22 18.51 -32.27
C PRO A 95 34.34 19.73 -32.58
N ARG A 96 34.58 20.84 -31.89
CA ARG A 96 33.87 22.11 -32.06
C ARG A 96 34.54 23.00 -33.10
N GLN A 97 35.83 22.79 -33.33
CA GLN A 97 36.62 23.43 -34.40
C GLN A 97 37.30 22.38 -35.30
N PRO A 98 37.57 22.68 -36.58
CA PRO A 98 38.31 21.77 -37.46
C PRO A 98 39.68 21.38 -36.88
N ASP A 99 40.38 22.34 -36.26
CA ASP A 99 41.71 22.13 -35.69
C ASP A 99 41.70 21.13 -34.52
N GLU A 100 40.65 21.15 -33.69
CA GLU A 100 40.45 20.15 -32.63
C GLU A 100 40.28 18.74 -33.22
N SER A 101 39.60 18.60 -34.38
CA SER A 101 39.43 17.30 -35.02
C SER A 101 40.74 16.74 -35.56
N ASN A 102 41.59 17.60 -36.14
CA ASN A 102 42.92 17.24 -36.59
C ASN A 102 43.81 16.83 -35.42
N ILE A 103 43.80 17.60 -34.31
CA ILE A 103 44.56 17.29 -33.08
C ILE A 103 44.11 15.95 -32.48
N GLN A 104 42.79 15.69 -32.39
CA GLN A 104 42.27 14.42 -31.88
C GLN A 104 42.65 13.24 -32.76
N LEU A 105 42.55 13.37 -34.09
CA LEU A 105 42.97 12.34 -35.04
C LEU A 105 44.46 12.03 -34.89
N ASP A 106 45.33 13.04 -34.78
CA ASP A 106 46.77 12.85 -34.64
C ASP A 106 47.15 12.23 -33.27
N VAL A 107 46.40 12.53 -32.20
CA VAL A 107 46.53 11.85 -30.91
C VAL A 107 46.12 10.37 -31.02
N MET A 108 45.00 10.06 -31.67
CA MET A 108 44.58 8.66 -31.89
C MET A 108 45.55 7.89 -32.79
N ARG A 109 46.06 8.53 -33.85
CA ARG A 109 47.08 8.00 -34.78
C ARG A 109 48.34 7.58 -34.04
N ARG A 110 48.89 8.47 -33.19
CA ARG A 110 50.06 8.19 -32.36
C ARG A 110 49.78 7.09 -31.33
N ALA A 111 48.63 7.12 -30.66
CA ALA A 111 48.23 6.08 -29.70
C ALA A 111 48.05 4.70 -30.35
N ALA A 112 47.49 4.62 -31.55
CA ALA A 112 47.35 3.39 -32.33
C ALA A 112 48.73 2.85 -32.77
N VAL A 113 49.60 3.71 -33.28
CA VAL A 113 50.98 3.34 -33.65
C VAL A 113 51.78 2.86 -32.43
N GLU A 114 51.66 3.53 -31.28
CA GLU A 114 52.23 3.06 -30.01
C GLU A 114 51.67 1.69 -29.58
N TYR A 115 50.34 1.50 -29.68
CA TYR A 115 49.70 0.23 -29.33
C TYR A 115 50.20 -0.90 -30.23
N PHE A 116 50.27 -0.70 -31.54
CA PHE A 116 50.77 -1.72 -32.48
C PHE A 116 52.26 -2.02 -32.29
N LYS A 117 53.08 -1.01 -31.98
CA LYS A 117 54.49 -1.18 -31.59
C LYS A 117 54.62 -1.99 -30.29
N LYS A 118 53.81 -1.70 -29.27
CA LYS A 118 53.78 -2.43 -27.97
C LYS A 118 53.23 -3.86 -28.09
N ALA A 119 52.25 -4.08 -28.97
CA ALA A 119 51.66 -5.39 -29.24
C ALA A 119 52.47 -6.22 -30.25
N ASN A 120 53.64 -5.74 -30.69
CA ASN A 120 54.53 -6.39 -31.65
C ASN A 120 53.85 -6.76 -32.99
N VAL A 121 52.92 -5.91 -33.44
CA VAL A 121 52.16 -6.08 -34.68
C VAL A 121 53.00 -5.71 -35.89
N ALA A 122 52.79 -6.43 -37.00
CA ALA A 122 53.61 -6.35 -38.22
C ALA A 122 53.85 -4.90 -38.69
N PRO A 123 55.11 -4.48 -38.97
CA PRO A 123 55.45 -3.07 -39.24
C PRO A 123 54.65 -2.41 -40.36
N GLU A 124 54.32 -3.15 -41.42
CA GLU A 124 53.57 -2.61 -42.57
C GLU A 124 52.14 -2.17 -42.20
N LEU A 125 51.59 -2.65 -41.07
CA LEU A 125 50.25 -2.25 -40.61
C LEU A 125 50.24 -0.90 -39.89
N TRP A 126 51.36 -0.44 -39.33
CA TRP A 126 51.43 0.85 -38.60
C TRP A 126 52.28 1.92 -39.30
N LYS A 127 53.24 1.57 -40.16
CA LYS A 127 53.94 2.56 -41.01
C LYS A 127 52.98 3.40 -41.86
N ASN A 128 51.95 2.76 -42.42
CA ASN A 128 50.90 3.40 -43.20
C ASN A 128 49.94 4.28 -42.37
N ILE A 129 50.04 4.23 -41.04
CA ILE A 129 49.30 5.09 -40.10
C ILE A 129 50.20 6.23 -39.60
N GLU A 130 51.50 5.99 -39.52
CA GLU A 130 52.55 6.96 -39.16
C GLU A 130 52.93 7.90 -40.33
N SER A 131 52.42 7.63 -41.54
CA SER A 131 52.48 8.48 -42.74
C SER A 131 51.27 9.41 -42.85
#